data_AF-A0A674BZA0-F1
#
_entry.id   AF-A0A674BZA0-F1
#
_cell.length_a   1.000
_cell.length_b   1.000
_cell.length_c   1.000
_cell.angle_alpha   90.00
_cell.angle_beta   90.00
_cell.angle_gamma   90.00
#
_symmetry.space_group_name_H-M   'P 1'
#
loop_
_entity.id
_entity.type
_entity.pdbx_description
1 polymer ?
#
loop_
_entity_poly.entity_id
_entity_poly.type
_entity_poly.pdbx_seq_one_letter_code
_entity_poly.pdbx_strand_id
1 'polypeptide(L)'
;FTTTALCINLIMAEDIRQDKKANFSALTEHNNNGVTKISGLASNKTGASKKLVIKNFKDRPKLADNYTEDTWLKLRDAVGAIQNSTSIKYNLEELYQAVENLCSYKVSPTLYKQLRQVCEDHVQAQIHQFREYPLHCSLDSLSFLKRMNRCWQDHCRQTIMIRSIFLFLDRTYVLQNSLLPSIWDTGLELFRNHIVSDGAVQKRTVDGILEQIERERNGETVDRSLLRSLLGMLSDLQVYKESFEERFLMETNRLYAAEGQRLMQERDVPEYLHHVARRLEEENDRVISYLDQSTQKPLISNVEKQLLGEHMTAILQKGLSILLDGNRVMELALLYQLFSKVKGGLPTLLQHWRDYIKSFGGEIVGTPEKDKDMVQDLLDFKDKMDNVAQGCFNRNESFINAMKEAFEAFINNRPNKPAELIGEDKTAVSHFSGLSSKLDFYACAS
;
A
#
# COMPACT_ATOMS: atom_id res chain seq x y z
N PHE A 1 -0.72 -8.35 5.28
CA PHE A 1 -1.48 -9.22 4.37
C PHE A 1 -1.49 -10.71 4.74
N THR A 2 -0.90 -11.19 5.84
CA THR A 2 -0.82 -12.64 6.12
C THR A 2 -1.59 -13.16 7.34
N THR A 3 -2.15 -12.30 8.21
CA THR A 3 -2.97 -12.79 9.35
C THR A 3 -4.47 -12.81 9.03
N THR A 4 -4.97 -11.84 8.27
CA THR A 4 -6.38 -11.79 7.83
C THR A 4 -6.69 -12.81 6.74
N ALA A 5 -5.72 -13.14 5.87
CA ALA A 5 -5.90 -14.10 4.78
C ALA A 5 -5.98 -15.56 5.27
N LEU A 6 -5.32 -15.90 6.39
CA LEU A 6 -5.38 -17.24 6.97
C LEU A 6 -6.75 -17.55 7.60
N CYS A 7 -7.44 -16.54 8.13
CA CYS A 7 -8.82 -16.71 8.61
C CYS A 7 -9.83 -16.87 7.46
N ILE A 8 -9.60 -16.26 6.30
CA ILE A 8 -10.49 -16.39 5.13
C ILE A 8 -10.35 -17.77 4.46
N ASN A 9 -9.14 -18.34 4.41
CA ASN A 9 -8.93 -19.66 3.82
C ASN A 9 -9.51 -20.82 4.65
N LEU A 10 -9.60 -20.68 5.97
CA LEU A 10 -10.34 -21.63 6.82
C LEU A 10 -11.85 -21.58 6.58
N ILE A 11 -12.40 -20.43 6.21
CA ILE A 11 -13.83 -20.24 5.91
C ILE A 11 -14.19 -20.82 4.52
N MET A 12 -13.27 -20.82 3.55
CA MET A 12 -13.51 -21.33 2.19
C MET A 12 -13.33 -22.85 2.04
N ALA A 13 -12.56 -23.49 2.93
CA ALA A 13 -12.29 -24.93 2.84
C ALA A 13 -13.45 -25.81 3.35
N GLU A 14 -14.36 -25.26 4.17
CA GLU A 14 -15.58 -25.94 4.62
C GLU A 14 -16.74 -25.83 3.62
N ASP A 15 -16.69 -24.87 2.70
CA ASP A 15 -17.78 -24.57 1.75
C ASP A 15 -17.82 -25.52 0.53
N ILE A 16 -16.84 -26.42 0.36
CA ILE A 16 -16.76 -27.35 -0.79
C ILE A 16 -17.35 -28.73 -0.48
N ARG A 17 -17.86 -28.99 0.74
CA ARG A 17 -18.23 -30.35 1.17
C ARG A 17 -19.71 -30.68 1.38
N GLN A 18 -20.65 -29.92 0.80
CA GLN A 18 -22.06 -30.32 0.81
C GLN A 18 -22.79 -30.01 -0.51
N ASP A 19 -22.48 -30.81 -1.54
CA ASP A 19 -23.41 -31.03 -2.65
C ASP A 19 -23.49 -32.54 -2.95
N LYS A 20 -24.18 -33.27 -2.05
CA LYS A 20 -24.70 -34.61 -2.35
C LYS A 20 -26.17 -34.66 -1.94
N LYS A 21 -27.05 -34.38 -2.92
CA LYS A 21 -28.46 -34.76 -2.88
C LYS A 21 -28.58 -36.26 -2.61
N ALA A 22 -29.20 -36.63 -1.49
CA ALA A 22 -29.66 -37.98 -1.26
C ALA A 22 -30.92 -38.25 -2.09
N ASN A 23 -30.81 -39.14 -3.08
CA ASN A 23 -31.95 -39.68 -3.82
C ASN A 23 -32.63 -40.78 -2.98
N PHE A 24 -33.94 -40.64 -2.77
CA PHE A 24 -34.79 -41.72 -2.30
C PHE A 24 -35.10 -42.70 -3.43
N SER A 25 -34.94 -44.01 -3.19
CA SER A 25 -35.93 -45.09 -3.43
C SER A 25 -35.24 -46.44 -3.69
N ALA A 26 -35.37 -47.39 -2.75
CA ALA A 26 -35.49 -48.82 -3.04
C ALA A 26 -35.99 -49.56 -1.78
N LEU A 27 -37.02 -50.38 -1.98
CA LEU A 27 -37.78 -51.14 -0.99
C LEU A 27 -36.96 -52.29 -0.38
N THR A 28 -37.32 -52.68 0.85
CA THR A 28 -37.61 -54.08 1.18
C THR A 28 -38.53 -54.16 2.39
N GLU A 29 -39.58 -54.94 2.24
CA GLU A 29 -40.64 -55.20 3.20
C GLU A 29 -40.13 -56.04 4.37
N HIS A 30 -40.47 -55.66 5.60
CA HIS A 30 -40.77 -56.64 6.63
C HIS A 30 -41.94 -56.20 7.50
N ASN A 31 -43.04 -56.92 7.30
CA ASN A 31 -44.23 -56.94 8.12
C ASN A 31 -43.88 -57.31 9.57
N ASN A 32 -44.37 -56.52 10.53
CA ASN A 32 -44.84 -57.09 11.79
C ASN A 32 -46.00 -56.28 12.38
N ASN A 33 -47.19 -56.84 12.15
CA ASN A 33 -48.41 -56.86 12.95
C ASN A 33 -48.91 -55.59 13.64
N GLY A 34 -50.13 -55.19 13.25
CA GLY A 34 -51.09 -54.68 14.23
C GLY A 34 -52.10 -53.64 13.76
N VAL A 35 -52.70 -53.73 12.56
CA VAL A 35 -53.91 -52.93 12.24
C VAL A 35 -54.91 -53.70 11.38
N THR A 36 -56.07 -53.93 11.95
CA THR A 36 -57.29 -54.50 11.36
C THR A 36 -57.78 -53.62 10.21
N LYS A 37 -57.98 -54.21 9.02
CA LYS A 37 -58.62 -53.56 7.87
C LYS A 37 -60.11 -53.33 8.15
N ILE A 38 -60.59 -52.11 7.97
CA ILE A 38 -61.97 -51.83 7.61
C ILE A 38 -61.95 -50.99 6.33
N SER A 39 -62.59 -51.53 5.31
CA SER A 39 -62.79 -50.96 3.97
C SER A 39 -63.85 -49.86 3.98
N GLY A 40 -63.59 -48.76 3.26
CA GLY A 40 -64.57 -47.74 2.94
C GLY A 40 -64.05 -46.78 1.87
N LEU A 41 -64.61 -46.90 0.66
CA LEU A 41 -64.37 -46.07 -0.52
C LEU A 41 -64.74 -44.60 -0.29
N ALA A 42 -63.85 -43.66 -0.62
CA ALA A 42 -64.23 -42.34 -1.13
C ALA A 42 -63.04 -41.65 -1.82
N SER A 43 -63.18 -41.41 -3.12
CA SER A 43 -62.32 -40.57 -3.94
C SER A 43 -62.64 -39.09 -3.67
N ASN A 44 -61.63 -38.26 -3.33
CA ASN A 44 -61.43 -36.94 -3.96
C ASN A 44 -60.24 -36.11 -3.43
N LYS A 45 -59.66 -35.34 -4.37
CA LYS A 45 -58.86 -34.09 -4.24
C LYS A 45 -57.36 -34.15 -3.87
N THR A 46 -56.54 -34.11 -4.92
CA THR A 46 -55.48 -33.11 -5.20
C THR A 46 -54.73 -32.46 -4.02
N GLY A 47 -53.44 -32.80 -3.89
CA GLY A 47 -52.35 -31.81 -3.77
C GLY A 47 -52.15 -31.03 -2.47
N ALA A 48 -52.80 -31.40 -1.35
CA ALA A 48 -52.46 -30.83 -0.04
C ALA A 48 -51.56 -31.81 0.71
N SER A 49 -50.38 -31.35 1.16
CA SER A 49 -49.55 -32.12 2.09
C SER A 49 -50.39 -32.54 3.30
N LYS A 50 -50.44 -33.85 3.58
CA LYS A 50 -51.23 -34.39 4.70
C LYS A 50 -50.68 -33.79 6.00
N LYS A 51 -51.49 -32.96 6.68
CA LYS A 51 -51.16 -32.42 8.00
C LYS A 51 -51.06 -33.57 9.00
N LEU A 52 -49.90 -33.74 9.60
CA LEU A 52 -49.68 -34.71 10.68
C LEU A 52 -50.15 -34.11 12.00
N VAL A 53 -50.90 -34.89 12.78
CA VAL A 53 -51.37 -34.51 14.12
C VAL A 53 -50.69 -35.41 15.14
N ILE A 54 -49.93 -34.82 16.04
CA ILE A 54 -49.29 -35.55 17.15
C ILE A 54 -50.37 -35.90 18.17
N LYS A 55 -50.69 -37.19 18.30
CA LYS A 55 -51.63 -37.67 19.31
C LYS A 55 -51.05 -37.44 20.71
N ASN A 56 -51.90 -37.01 21.65
CA ASN A 56 -51.55 -36.71 23.05
C ASN A 56 -50.64 -35.49 23.29
N PHE A 57 -50.52 -34.57 22.32
CA PHE A 57 -49.87 -33.28 22.54
C PHE A 57 -50.78 -32.34 23.32
N LYS A 58 -50.80 -32.48 24.65
CA LYS A 58 -51.74 -31.77 25.54
C LYS A 58 -51.45 -30.27 25.67
N ASP A 59 -50.17 -29.89 25.77
CA ASP A 59 -49.71 -28.50 25.80
C ASP A 59 -48.28 -28.39 25.28
N ARG A 60 -47.92 -27.26 24.65
CA ARG A 60 -46.51 -26.96 24.38
C ARG A 60 -45.80 -26.77 25.73
N PRO A 61 -44.65 -27.42 25.99
CA PRO A 61 -43.85 -27.08 27.16
C PRO A 61 -43.57 -25.58 27.15
N LYS A 62 -44.04 -24.88 28.17
CA LYS A 62 -43.81 -23.45 28.35
C LYS A 62 -42.47 -23.29 29.06
N LEU A 63 -41.59 -22.45 28.52
CA LEU A 63 -40.39 -22.07 29.25
C LEU A 63 -40.81 -21.27 30.48
N ALA A 64 -39.98 -21.32 31.51
CA ALA A 64 -40.13 -20.45 32.67
C ALA A 64 -40.05 -18.99 32.21
N ASP A 65 -40.87 -18.12 32.80
CA ASP A 65 -41.00 -16.71 32.39
C ASP A 65 -39.66 -15.93 32.48
N ASN A 66 -38.73 -16.40 33.32
CA ASN A 66 -37.40 -15.83 33.52
C ASN A 66 -36.31 -16.40 32.60
N TYR A 67 -36.57 -17.44 31.79
CA TYR A 67 -35.54 -18.14 31.03
C TYR A 67 -34.74 -17.21 30.11
N THR A 68 -35.42 -16.28 29.44
CA THR A 68 -34.76 -15.32 28.53
C THR A 68 -33.85 -14.35 29.27
N GLU A 69 -34.26 -13.88 30.44
CA GLU A 69 -33.48 -12.95 31.25
C GLU A 69 -32.26 -13.65 31.87
N ASP A 70 -32.45 -14.84 32.45
CA ASP A 70 -31.37 -15.61 33.06
C ASP A 70 -30.31 -16.04 32.03
N THR A 71 -30.77 -16.45 30.83
CA THR A 71 -29.85 -16.82 29.74
C THR A 71 -29.09 -15.60 29.22
N TRP A 72 -29.75 -14.45 29.11
CA TRP A 72 -29.07 -13.20 28.76
C TRP A 72 -28.04 -12.80 29.82
N LEU A 73 -28.34 -12.91 31.12
CA LEU A 73 -27.38 -12.64 32.20
C LEU A 73 -26.15 -13.53 32.08
N LYS A 74 -26.34 -14.84 31.81
CA LYS A 74 -25.24 -15.79 31.54
C LYS A 74 -24.34 -15.32 30.39
N LEU A 75 -24.94 -14.91 29.27
CA LEU A 75 -24.23 -14.44 28.09
C LEU A 75 -23.51 -13.11 28.33
N ARG A 76 -24.17 -12.15 28.98
CA ARG A 76 -23.61 -10.84 29.35
C ARG A 76 -22.39 -11.01 30.25
N ASP A 77 -22.49 -11.86 31.27
CA ASP A 77 -21.38 -12.14 32.19
C ASP A 77 -20.19 -12.78 31.46
N ALA A 78 -20.46 -13.64 30.46
CA ALA A 78 -19.41 -14.20 29.60
C ALA A 78 -18.75 -13.12 28.72
N VAL A 79 -19.53 -12.23 28.10
CA VAL A 79 -18.99 -11.10 27.32
C VAL A 79 -18.15 -10.19 28.20
N GLY A 80 -18.63 -9.84 29.39
CA GLY A 80 -17.87 -9.06 30.37
C GLY A 80 -16.59 -9.75 30.81
N ALA A 81 -16.60 -11.08 30.96
CA ALA A 81 -15.39 -11.83 31.28
C ALA A 81 -14.35 -11.74 30.15
N ILE A 82 -14.77 -11.87 28.89
CA ILE A 82 -13.92 -11.75 27.70
C ILE A 82 -13.29 -10.36 27.62
N GLN A 83 -14.11 -9.31 27.74
CA GLN A 83 -13.69 -7.92 27.64
C GLN A 83 -12.70 -7.51 28.74
N ASN A 84 -12.88 -8.05 29.95
CA ASN A 84 -11.95 -7.84 31.06
C ASN A 84 -10.73 -8.78 31.04
N SER A 85 -10.57 -9.60 29.99
CA SER A 85 -9.52 -10.62 29.88
C SER A 85 -9.47 -11.58 31.08
N THR A 86 -10.64 -11.93 31.61
CA THR A 86 -10.83 -12.87 32.72
C THR A 86 -11.39 -14.21 32.22
N SER A 87 -11.30 -15.25 33.06
CA SER A 87 -11.79 -16.59 32.71
C SER A 87 -13.32 -16.62 32.65
N ILE A 88 -13.85 -17.21 31.58
CA ILE A 88 -15.29 -17.44 31.40
C ILE A 88 -15.72 -18.59 32.31
N LYS A 89 -16.77 -18.38 33.12
CA LYS A 89 -17.28 -19.40 34.07
C LYS A 89 -17.93 -20.61 33.38
N TYR A 90 -18.43 -20.42 32.16
CA TYR A 90 -19.21 -21.38 31.40
C TYR A 90 -18.42 -21.87 30.19
N ASN A 91 -18.72 -23.07 29.70
CA ASN A 91 -18.09 -23.57 28.48
C ASN A 91 -18.67 -22.91 27.22
N LEU A 92 -17.86 -22.83 26.15
CA LEU A 92 -18.21 -22.12 24.92
C LEU A 92 -19.39 -22.76 24.18
N GLU A 93 -19.47 -24.09 24.19
CA GLU A 93 -20.54 -24.85 23.53
C GLU A 93 -21.91 -24.57 24.19
N GLU A 94 -21.96 -24.52 25.51
CA GLU A 94 -23.16 -24.13 26.27
C GLU A 94 -23.58 -22.69 25.98
N LEU A 95 -22.62 -21.78 25.83
CA LEU A 95 -22.91 -20.39 25.52
C LEU A 95 -23.42 -20.26 24.08
N TYR A 96 -22.86 -21.02 23.14
CA TYR A 96 -23.34 -21.09 21.76
C TYR A 96 -24.77 -21.64 21.68
N GLN A 97 -25.05 -22.77 22.34
CA GLN A 97 -26.39 -23.37 22.40
C GLN A 97 -27.40 -22.44 23.08
N ALA A 98 -26.97 -21.69 24.10
CA ALA A 98 -27.80 -20.67 24.73
C ALA A 98 -28.22 -19.58 23.72
N VAL A 99 -27.30 -19.11 22.87
CA VAL A 99 -27.62 -18.15 21.79
C VAL A 99 -28.57 -18.79 20.77
N GLU A 100 -28.29 -20.01 20.31
CA GLU A 100 -29.14 -20.73 19.35
C GLU A 100 -30.58 -20.88 19.86
N ASN A 101 -30.74 -21.29 21.12
CA ASN A 101 -32.04 -21.42 21.75
C ASN A 101 -32.77 -20.08 21.83
N LEU A 102 -32.10 -19.01 22.28
CA LEU A 102 -32.70 -17.67 22.34
C LEU A 102 -33.14 -17.15 20.96
N CYS A 103 -32.32 -17.38 19.93
CA CYS A 103 -32.67 -17.04 18.55
C CYS A 103 -33.88 -17.82 18.04
N SER A 104 -34.00 -19.10 18.40
CA SER A 104 -35.12 -19.96 18.03
C SER A 104 -36.46 -19.50 18.64
N TYR A 105 -36.41 -18.80 19.79
CA TYR A 105 -37.58 -18.17 20.43
C TYR A 105 -37.91 -16.76 19.88
N LYS A 106 -37.35 -16.37 18.72
CA LYS A 106 -37.59 -15.07 18.06
C LYS A 106 -37.13 -13.85 18.87
N VAL A 107 -36.18 -14.02 19.79
CA VAL A 107 -35.61 -12.94 20.62
C VAL A 107 -34.36 -12.30 19.97
N SER A 108 -33.97 -12.74 18.76
CA SER A 108 -32.77 -12.29 18.05
C SER A 108 -32.59 -10.77 17.93
N PRO A 109 -33.64 -9.96 17.61
CA PRO A 109 -33.49 -8.49 17.53
C PRO A 109 -33.07 -7.86 18.86
N THR A 110 -33.70 -8.30 19.96
CA THR A 110 -33.40 -7.82 21.31
C THR A 110 -31.99 -8.26 21.72
N LEU A 111 -31.62 -9.51 21.44
CA LEU A 111 -30.30 -10.06 21.77
C LEU A 111 -29.17 -9.29 21.06
N TYR A 112 -29.34 -8.98 19.78
CA TYR A 112 -28.39 -8.19 19.02
C TYR A 112 -28.23 -6.77 19.61
N LYS A 113 -29.35 -6.10 19.92
CA LYS A 113 -29.33 -4.76 20.53
C LYS A 113 -28.62 -4.76 21.89
N GLN A 114 -28.91 -5.76 22.72
CA GLN A 114 -28.30 -5.90 24.03
C GLN A 114 -26.80 -6.19 23.94
N LEU A 115 -26.38 -7.08 23.03
CA LEU A 115 -24.96 -7.36 22.77
C LEU A 115 -24.22 -6.10 22.32
N ARG A 116 -24.80 -5.36 21.36
CA ARG A 116 -24.22 -4.09 20.88
C ARG A 116 -24.05 -3.10 22.03
N GLN A 117 -25.04 -2.94 22.91
CA GLN A 117 -24.95 -2.04 24.05
C GLN A 117 -23.82 -2.41 25.01
N VAL A 118 -23.68 -3.69 25.37
CA VAL A 118 -22.61 -4.17 26.27
C VAL A 118 -21.23 -3.92 25.66
N CYS A 119 -21.08 -4.14 24.35
CA CYS A 119 -19.85 -3.82 23.62
C CYS A 119 -19.59 -2.31 23.59
N GLU A 120 -20.61 -1.50 23.34
CA GLU A 120 -20.49 -0.04 23.28
C GLU A 120 -20.09 0.55 24.63
N ASP A 121 -20.72 0.13 25.73
CA ASP A 121 -20.40 0.58 27.09
C ASP A 121 -18.93 0.27 27.44
N HIS A 122 -18.45 -0.92 27.09
CA HIS A 122 -17.07 -1.30 27.33
C HIS A 122 -16.08 -0.46 26.52
N VAL A 123 -16.32 -0.28 25.22
CA VAL A 123 -15.43 0.52 24.35
C VAL A 123 -15.43 1.98 24.78
N GLN A 124 -16.58 2.56 25.16
CA GLN A 124 -16.65 3.90 25.73
C GLN A 124 -15.81 4.03 27.00
N ALA A 125 -15.86 3.04 27.90
CA ALA A 125 -15.02 3.05 29.10
C ALA A 125 -13.52 3.00 28.77
N GLN A 126 -13.12 2.39 27.65
CA GLN A 126 -11.71 2.32 27.24
C GLN A 126 -11.12 3.68 26.88
N ILE A 127 -11.90 4.71 26.53
CA ILE A 127 -11.33 6.01 26.13
C ILE A 127 -10.59 6.73 27.27
N HIS A 128 -11.00 6.48 28.51
CA HIS A 128 -10.42 7.12 29.70
C HIS A 128 -8.90 6.89 29.80
N GLN A 129 -8.41 5.72 29.38
CA GLN A 129 -6.98 5.41 29.39
C GLN A 129 -6.14 6.28 28.45
N PHE A 130 -6.78 6.96 27.49
CA PHE A 130 -6.13 7.87 26.54
C PHE A 130 -6.34 9.34 26.92
N ARG A 131 -7.45 9.68 27.59
CA ARG A 131 -7.82 11.06 28.01
C ARG A 131 -7.27 11.46 29.38
N GLU A 132 -7.26 10.57 30.37
CA GLU A 132 -6.91 10.89 31.77
C GLU A 132 -5.41 10.99 32.03
N TYR A 133 -4.59 10.85 30.99
CA TYR A 133 -3.14 10.96 31.13
C TYR A 133 -2.72 12.44 31.12
N PRO A 134 -2.03 12.93 32.17
CA PRO A 134 -1.84 14.35 32.37
C PRO A 134 -1.04 15.00 31.23
N LEU A 135 -1.56 16.14 30.77
CA LEU A 135 -0.95 17.11 29.85
C LEU A 135 0.45 17.62 30.29
N HIS A 136 1.00 17.13 31.41
CA HIS A 136 2.17 17.67 32.11
C HIS A 136 3.29 16.65 32.39
N CYS A 137 3.17 15.41 31.93
CA CYS A 137 4.31 14.49 31.90
C CYS A 137 4.64 14.19 30.44
N SER A 138 5.86 14.56 30.03
CA SER A 138 6.44 14.27 28.72
C SER A 138 6.66 12.76 28.52
N LEU A 139 5.59 11.97 28.49
CA LEU A 139 5.70 10.60 28.05
C LEU A 139 5.81 10.56 26.54
N ASP A 140 6.87 9.88 26.12
CA ASP A 140 7.25 9.52 24.77
C ASP A 140 6.05 9.09 23.91
N SER A 141 5.86 9.75 22.76
CA SER A 141 4.85 9.43 21.75
C SER A 141 4.77 7.93 21.47
N LEU A 142 5.91 7.23 21.48
CA LEU A 142 5.98 5.78 21.28
C LEU A 142 5.21 4.97 22.34
N SER A 143 5.23 5.40 23.60
CA SER A 143 4.50 4.73 24.68
C SER A 143 2.98 4.84 24.48
N PHE A 144 2.52 5.98 23.98
CA PHE A 144 1.11 6.17 23.60
C PHE A 144 0.73 5.25 22.43
N LEU A 145 1.55 5.18 21.37
CA LEU A 145 1.33 4.28 20.24
C LEU A 145 1.26 2.81 20.65
N LYS A 146 2.17 2.35 21.53
CA LYS A 146 2.15 0.98 22.06
C LYS A 146 0.87 0.67 22.83
N ARG A 147 0.36 1.63 23.60
CA ARG A 147 -0.91 1.50 24.31
C ARG A 147 -2.10 1.41 23.34
N MET A 148 -2.15 2.30 22.35
CA MET A 148 -3.17 2.26 21.30
C MET A 148 -3.18 0.90 20.59
N ASN A 149 -1.99 0.43 20.20
CA ASN A 149 -1.86 -0.85 19.52
C ASN A 149 -2.32 -2.04 20.38
N ARG A 150 -1.97 -2.05 21.67
CA ARG A 150 -2.45 -3.10 22.59
C ARG A 150 -3.97 -3.07 22.71
N CYS A 151 -4.55 -1.90 22.94
CA CYS A 151 -6.00 -1.73 23.04
C CYS A 151 -6.72 -2.23 21.78
N TRP A 152 -6.19 -1.92 20.60
CA TRP A 152 -6.69 -2.44 19.33
C TRP A 152 -6.60 -3.96 19.21
N GLN A 153 -5.42 -4.53 19.50
CA GLN A 153 -5.21 -5.98 19.42
C GLN A 153 -6.11 -6.76 20.38
N ASP A 154 -6.27 -6.25 21.61
CA ASP A 154 -7.15 -6.82 22.61
C ASP A 154 -8.61 -6.75 22.13
N HIS A 155 -9.05 -5.59 21.63
CA HIS A 155 -10.41 -5.41 21.07
C HIS A 155 -10.71 -6.38 19.93
N CYS A 156 -9.77 -6.55 18.98
CA CYS A 156 -9.92 -7.52 17.88
C CYS A 156 -10.06 -8.95 18.40
N ARG A 157 -9.16 -9.38 19.31
CA ARG A 157 -9.20 -10.72 19.89
C ARG A 157 -10.51 -10.98 20.64
N GLN A 158 -10.94 -10.02 21.45
CA GLN A 158 -12.18 -10.10 22.22
C GLN A 158 -13.40 -10.16 21.30
N THR A 159 -13.44 -9.34 20.26
CA THR A 159 -14.54 -9.33 19.27
C THR A 159 -14.62 -10.65 18.50
N ILE A 160 -13.49 -11.26 18.13
CA ILE A 160 -13.46 -12.59 17.51
C ILE A 160 -14.07 -13.64 18.45
N MET A 161 -13.72 -13.60 19.74
CA MET A 161 -14.25 -14.54 20.73
C MET A 161 -15.75 -14.34 20.97
N ILE A 162 -16.21 -13.09 21.08
CA ILE A 162 -17.63 -12.76 21.18
C ILE A 162 -18.36 -13.29 19.94
N ARG A 163 -17.84 -13.01 18.74
CA ARG A 163 -18.42 -13.53 17.49
C ARG A 163 -18.52 -15.05 17.47
N SER A 164 -17.54 -15.77 18.03
CA SER A 164 -17.58 -17.25 18.08
C SER A 164 -18.74 -17.77 18.95
N ILE A 165 -19.03 -17.12 20.09
CA ILE A 165 -20.15 -17.47 20.95
C ILE A 165 -21.49 -17.12 20.27
N PHE A 166 -21.55 -15.95 19.65
CA PHE A 166 -22.76 -15.43 19.01
C PHE A 166 -22.85 -15.79 17.51
N LEU A 167 -22.13 -16.83 17.07
CA LEU A 167 -22.02 -17.18 15.66
C LEU A 167 -23.39 -17.51 15.03
N PHE A 168 -24.27 -18.18 15.79
CA PHE A 168 -25.63 -18.48 15.32
C PHE A 168 -26.42 -17.19 15.06
N LEU A 169 -26.33 -16.19 15.94
CA LEU A 169 -26.98 -14.90 15.76
C LEU A 169 -26.44 -14.16 14.52
N ASP A 170 -25.11 -14.15 14.34
CA ASP A 170 -24.42 -13.50 13.21
C ASP A 170 -24.83 -14.14 11.86
N ARG A 171 -24.91 -15.48 11.81
CA ARG A 171 -25.18 -16.24 10.56
C ARG A 171 -26.65 -16.45 10.23
N THR A 172 -27.56 -16.25 11.17
CA THR A 172 -29.00 -16.41 10.94
C THR A 172 -29.72 -15.07 10.86
N TYR A 173 -29.77 -14.33 11.97
CA TYR A 173 -30.50 -13.08 12.05
C TYR A 173 -29.77 -11.94 11.34
N VAL A 174 -28.50 -11.71 11.67
CA VAL A 174 -27.75 -10.56 11.12
C VAL A 174 -27.54 -10.72 9.61
N LEU A 175 -27.10 -11.90 9.16
CA LEU A 175 -26.88 -12.18 7.73
C LEU A 175 -28.14 -11.97 6.86
N GLN A 176 -29.35 -12.20 7.41
CA GLN A 176 -30.60 -11.99 6.69
C GLN A 176 -31.06 -10.52 6.66
N ASN A 177 -30.49 -9.65 7.49
CA ASN A 177 -30.86 -8.25 7.61
C ASN A 177 -29.72 -7.36 7.13
N SER A 178 -29.74 -6.97 5.84
CA SER A 178 -28.69 -6.17 5.21
C SER A 178 -28.45 -4.78 5.84
N LEU A 179 -29.40 -4.28 6.64
CA LEU A 179 -29.27 -3.02 7.37
C LEU A 179 -28.46 -3.16 8.68
N LEU A 180 -28.21 -4.39 9.14
CA LEU A 180 -27.46 -4.64 10.37
C LEU A 180 -26.02 -5.03 10.02
N PRO A 181 -25.01 -4.35 10.58
CA PRO A 181 -23.62 -4.77 10.44
C PRO A 181 -23.40 -6.12 11.12
N SER A 182 -22.40 -6.89 10.65
CA SER A 182 -21.97 -8.10 11.35
C SER A 182 -21.48 -7.76 12.76
N ILE A 183 -21.36 -8.77 13.64
CA ILE A 183 -20.78 -8.55 14.98
C ILE A 183 -19.36 -7.99 14.87
N TRP A 184 -18.59 -8.43 13.86
CA TRP A 184 -17.25 -7.91 13.60
C TRP A 184 -17.29 -6.44 13.18
N ASP A 185 -18.14 -6.10 12.19
CA ASP A 185 -18.25 -4.73 11.68
C ASP A 185 -18.79 -3.77 12.74
N THR A 186 -19.69 -4.24 13.61
CA THR A 186 -20.14 -3.49 14.78
C THR A 186 -18.98 -3.19 15.73
N GLY A 187 -18.10 -4.17 15.98
CA GLY A 187 -16.89 -3.97 16.78
C GLY A 187 -15.96 -2.91 16.18
N LEU A 188 -15.78 -2.92 14.85
CA LEU A 188 -15.00 -1.91 14.13
C LEU A 188 -15.63 -0.52 14.25
N GLU A 189 -16.94 -0.42 13.99
CA GLU A 189 -17.72 0.82 14.11
C GLU A 189 -17.59 1.44 15.50
N LEU A 190 -17.76 0.64 16.56
CA LEU A 190 -17.67 1.11 17.94
C LEU A 190 -16.27 1.63 18.27
N PHE A 191 -15.22 0.91 17.86
CA PHE A 191 -13.83 1.34 18.11
C PHE A 191 -13.49 2.61 17.33
N ARG A 192 -13.94 2.72 16.07
CA ARG A 192 -13.80 3.94 15.27
C ARG A 192 -14.46 5.10 15.99
N ASN A 193 -15.74 5.00 16.32
CA ASN A 193 -16.54 6.11 16.82
C ASN A 193 -16.11 6.59 18.20
N HIS A 194 -15.78 5.66 19.11
CA HIS A 194 -15.54 5.99 20.51
C HIS A 194 -14.06 6.16 20.86
N ILE A 195 -13.13 5.64 20.06
CA ILE A 195 -11.69 5.73 20.34
C ILE A 195 -10.97 6.56 19.28
N VAL A 196 -10.99 6.11 18.01
CA VAL A 196 -10.14 6.70 16.95
C VAL A 196 -10.68 8.01 16.40
N SER A 197 -12.00 8.22 16.44
CA SER A 197 -12.65 9.47 16.04
C SER A 197 -12.62 10.54 17.13
N ASP A 198 -12.16 10.23 18.35
CA ASP A 198 -11.87 11.27 19.34
C ASP A 198 -10.72 12.14 18.85
N GLY A 199 -10.95 13.45 18.71
CA GLY A 199 -10.00 14.35 18.07
C GLY A 199 -8.63 14.42 18.77
N ALA A 200 -8.58 14.29 20.09
CA ALA A 200 -7.30 14.31 20.82
C ALA A 200 -6.54 13.00 20.64
N VAL A 201 -7.23 11.86 20.71
CA VAL A 201 -6.65 10.53 20.48
C VAL A 201 -6.18 10.37 19.03
N GLN A 202 -7.01 10.78 18.07
CA GLN A 202 -6.68 10.74 16.65
C GLN A 202 -5.42 11.54 16.37
N LYS A 203 -5.40 12.81 16.79
CA LYS A 203 -4.27 13.71 16.58
C LYS A 203 -2.99 13.13 17.17
N ARG A 204 -3.01 12.67 18.42
CA ARG A 204 -1.84 12.06 19.08
C ARG A 204 -1.37 10.79 18.38
N THR A 205 -2.29 9.98 17.87
CA THR A 205 -1.95 8.75 17.12
C THR A 205 -1.26 9.11 15.81
N VAL A 206 -1.85 10.01 15.03
CA VAL A 206 -1.31 10.45 13.73
C VAL A 206 0.03 11.16 13.92
N ASP A 207 0.11 12.16 14.81
CA ASP A 207 1.34 12.90 15.10
C ASP A 207 2.46 11.95 15.57
N GLY A 208 2.13 10.98 16.45
CA GLY A 208 3.09 9.97 16.90
C GLY A 208 3.59 9.07 15.77
N ILE A 209 2.71 8.61 14.87
CA ILE A 209 3.11 7.79 13.71
C ILE A 209 4.02 8.60 12.79
N LEU A 210 3.66 9.85 12.48
CA LEU A 210 4.47 10.74 11.64
C LEU A 210 5.85 11.00 12.25
N GLU A 211 5.92 11.22 13.57
CA GLU A 211 7.17 11.39 14.30
C GLU A 211 8.08 10.14 14.17
N GLN A 212 7.53 8.93 14.29
CA GLN A 212 8.30 7.71 14.08
C GLN A 212 8.82 7.59 12.64
N ILE A 213 8.01 7.96 11.64
CA ILE A 213 8.46 7.94 10.24
C ILE A 213 9.58 8.97 10.00
N GLU A 214 9.47 10.16 10.58
CA GLU A 214 10.51 11.20 10.50
C GLU A 214 11.83 10.75 11.15
N ARG A 215 11.76 10.14 12.34
CA ARG A 215 12.94 9.53 13.01
C ARG A 215 13.59 8.47 12.14
N GLU A 216 12.80 7.59 11.52
CA GLU A 216 13.34 6.58 10.60
C GLU A 216 14.02 7.21 9.37
N ARG A 217 13.45 8.29 8.79
CA ARG A 217 14.09 9.04 7.70
C ARG A 217 15.43 9.67 8.10
N ASN A 218 15.61 9.95 9.39
CA ASN A 218 16.85 10.46 9.97
C ASN A 218 17.85 9.35 10.35
N GLY A 219 17.52 8.08 10.09
CA GLY A 219 18.39 6.93 10.34
C GLY A 219 18.21 6.28 11.71
N GLU A 220 17.21 6.70 12.50
CA GLU A 220 16.88 6.03 13.76
C GLU A 220 16.19 4.69 13.49
N THR A 221 16.43 3.71 14.36
CA THR A 221 15.70 2.44 14.32
C THR A 221 14.33 2.60 14.97
N VAL A 222 13.28 2.23 14.25
CA VAL A 222 11.89 2.30 14.73
C VAL A 222 11.21 0.92 14.72
N ASP A 223 10.16 0.78 15.51
CA ASP A 223 9.35 -0.44 15.52
C ASP A 223 8.40 -0.48 14.32
N ARG A 224 8.89 -1.01 13.19
CA ARG A 224 8.10 -1.18 11.95
C ARG A 224 6.86 -2.06 12.15
N SER A 225 6.90 -3.01 13.10
CA SER A 225 5.76 -3.90 13.38
C SER A 225 4.61 -3.14 14.05
N LEU A 226 4.94 -2.21 14.96
CA LEU A 226 3.99 -1.30 15.57
C LEU A 226 3.35 -0.37 14.55
N LEU A 227 4.15 0.25 13.67
CA LEU A 227 3.64 1.10 12.59
C LEU A 227 2.70 0.33 11.65
N ARG A 228 3.09 -0.87 11.24
CA ARG A 228 2.26 -1.72 10.38
C ARG A 228 0.92 -2.06 11.03
N SER A 229 0.93 -2.37 12.33
CA SER A 229 -0.28 -2.71 13.07
C SER A 229 -1.20 -1.51 13.23
N LEU A 230 -0.67 -0.33 13.55
CA LEU A 230 -1.46 0.91 13.71
C LEU A 230 -1.98 1.46 12.39
N LEU A 231 -1.19 1.43 11.31
CA LEU A 231 -1.66 1.84 9.99
C LEU A 231 -2.67 0.83 9.43
N GLY A 232 -2.47 -0.46 9.71
CA GLY A 232 -3.46 -1.51 9.45
C GLY A 232 -4.78 -1.24 10.17
N MET A 233 -4.73 -0.88 11.46
CA MET A 233 -5.90 -0.44 12.22
C MET A 233 -6.61 0.75 11.55
N LEU A 234 -5.89 1.80 11.16
CA LEU A 234 -6.51 2.95 10.49
C LEU A 234 -7.15 2.56 9.14
N SER A 235 -6.60 1.57 8.44
CA SER A 235 -7.15 1.03 7.19
C SER A 235 -8.42 0.20 7.46
N ASP A 236 -8.37 -0.72 8.43
CA ASP A 236 -9.50 -1.55 8.84
C ASP A 236 -10.68 -0.70 9.35
N LEU A 237 -10.40 0.42 10.00
CA LEU A 237 -11.39 1.40 10.48
C LEU A 237 -11.80 2.42 9.41
N GLN A 238 -11.25 2.33 8.19
CA GLN A 238 -11.56 3.20 7.06
C GLN A 238 -11.29 4.70 7.30
N VAL A 239 -10.29 5.03 8.11
CA VAL A 239 -9.88 6.41 8.43
C VAL A 239 -8.48 6.76 7.90
N TYR A 240 -7.74 5.78 7.35
CA TYR A 240 -6.36 5.96 6.89
C TYR A 240 -6.18 7.15 5.95
N LYS A 241 -7.02 7.27 4.92
CA LYS A 241 -6.86 8.32 3.91
C LYS A 241 -7.11 9.71 4.46
N GLU A 242 -8.24 9.89 5.15
CA GLU A 242 -8.69 11.18 5.68
C GLU A 242 -7.87 11.64 6.89
N SER A 243 -7.47 10.73 7.78
CA SER A 243 -6.83 11.09 9.04
C SER A 243 -5.30 11.09 8.96
N PHE A 244 -4.72 10.23 8.12
CA PHE A 244 -3.27 10.01 8.06
C PHE A 244 -2.65 10.38 6.71
N GLU A 245 -3.12 9.82 5.59
CA GLU A 245 -2.43 9.89 4.30
C GLU A 245 -2.22 11.34 3.81
N GLU A 246 -3.26 12.18 3.90
CA GLU A 246 -3.16 13.58 3.50
C GLU A 246 -2.09 14.34 4.31
N ARG A 247 -2.12 14.19 5.64
CA ARG A 247 -1.13 14.78 6.55
C ARG A 247 0.27 14.23 6.30
N PHE A 248 0.39 12.92 6.08
CA PHE A 248 1.66 12.24 5.78
C PHE A 248 2.29 12.78 4.49
N LEU A 249 1.50 12.93 3.42
CA LEU A 249 1.97 13.46 2.15
C LEU A 249 2.35 14.93 2.26
N MET A 250 1.59 15.73 3.01
CA MET A 250 1.88 17.14 3.28
C MET A 250 3.22 17.32 4.02
N GLU A 251 3.43 16.59 5.13
CA GLU A 251 4.69 16.65 5.87
C GLU A 251 5.87 16.11 5.06
N THR A 252 5.65 15.04 4.28
CA THR A 252 6.68 14.50 3.38
C THR A 252 7.07 15.50 2.30
N ASN A 253 6.10 16.23 1.73
CA ASN A 253 6.36 17.27 0.75
C ASN A 253 7.20 18.40 1.35
N ARG A 254 6.84 18.87 2.56
CA ARG A 254 7.58 19.90 3.30
C ARG A 254 9.03 19.46 3.60
N LEU A 255 9.21 18.23 4.07
CA LEU A 255 10.52 17.66 4.40
C LEU A 255 11.41 17.60 3.15
N TYR A 256 10.94 16.98 2.06
CA TYR A 256 11.77 16.82 0.86
C TYR A 256 12.00 18.13 0.10
N ALA A 257 11.08 19.11 0.19
CA ALA A 257 11.32 20.45 -0.33
C ALA A 257 12.51 21.13 0.37
N ALA A 258 12.56 21.06 1.71
CA ALA A 258 13.67 21.60 2.49
C ALA A 258 14.97 20.80 2.26
N GLU A 259 14.88 19.47 2.21
CA GLU A 259 16.03 18.59 1.99
C GLU A 259 16.66 18.81 0.61
N GLY A 260 15.85 18.94 -0.45
CA GLY A 260 16.31 19.23 -1.81
C GLY A 260 17.05 20.56 -1.91
N GLN A 261 16.45 21.64 -1.38
CA GLN A 261 17.08 22.97 -1.36
C GLN A 261 18.42 22.97 -0.63
N ARG A 262 18.44 22.38 0.57
CA ARG A 262 19.64 22.32 1.42
C ARG A 262 20.75 21.51 0.77
N LEU A 263 20.46 20.28 0.34
CA LEU A 263 21.48 19.38 -0.19
C LEU A 263 22.02 19.84 -1.55
N MET A 264 21.22 20.56 -2.35
CA MET A 264 21.71 21.10 -3.61
C MET A 264 22.81 22.18 -3.41
N GLN A 265 22.77 22.87 -2.27
CA GLN A 265 23.79 23.84 -1.88
C GLN A 265 24.99 23.16 -1.22
N GLU A 266 24.75 22.20 -0.32
CA GLU A 266 25.79 21.56 0.49
C GLU A 266 26.63 20.52 -0.26
N ARG A 267 26.06 19.83 -1.26
CA ARG A 267 26.70 18.68 -1.91
C ARG A 267 27.01 18.92 -3.38
N ASP A 268 27.92 18.11 -3.90
CA ASP A 268 28.14 18.00 -5.34
C ASP A 268 27.01 17.18 -6.00
N VAL A 269 26.93 17.26 -7.33
CA VAL A 269 25.89 16.56 -8.09
C VAL A 269 25.99 15.03 -7.99
N PRO A 270 27.17 14.40 -8.12
CA PRO A 270 27.34 12.97 -7.87
C PRO A 270 26.72 12.49 -6.54
N GLU A 271 27.08 13.11 -5.42
CA GLU A 271 26.60 12.73 -4.09
C GLU A 271 25.10 13.00 -3.94
N TYR A 272 24.61 14.10 -4.53
CA TYR A 272 23.19 14.43 -4.54
C TYR A 272 22.36 13.38 -5.28
N LEU A 273 22.78 12.93 -6.47
CA LEU A 273 22.06 11.92 -7.24
C LEU A 273 21.96 10.58 -6.50
N HIS A 274 23.06 10.15 -5.87
CA HIS A 274 23.07 8.95 -5.03
C HIS A 274 22.13 9.08 -3.84
N HIS A 275 22.11 10.26 -3.21
CA HIS A 275 21.19 10.54 -2.12
C HIS A 275 19.73 10.45 -2.56
N VAL A 276 19.37 11.03 -3.71
CA VAL A 276 18.01 10.91 -4.26
C VAL A 276 17.64 9.45 -4.54
N ALA A 277 18.54 8.69 -5.16
CA ALA A 277 18.32 7.28 -5.45
C ALA A 277 18.03 6.47 -4.17
N ARG A 278 18.84 6.70 -3.13
CA ARG A 278 18.66 6.09 -1.81
C ARG A 278 17.31 6.48 -1.19
N ARG A 279 16.92 7.76 -1.22
CA ARG A 279 15.62 8.21 -0.70
C ARG A 279 14.45 7.52 -1.40
N LEU A 280 14.51 7.39 -2.73
CA LEU A 280 13.47 6.68 -3.48
C LEU A 280 13.39 5.20 -3.10
N GLU A 281 14.52 4.54 -2.87
CA GLU A 281 14.55 3.16 -2.40
C GLU A 281 13.95 3.03 -0.99
N GLU A 282 14.36 3.90 -0.07
CA GLU A 282 13.86 3.95 1.31
C GLU A 282 12.34 4.15 1.37
N GLU A 283 11.78 5.06 0.57
CA GLU A 283 10.33 5.27 0.53
C GLU A 283 9.58 4.09 -0.10
N ASN A 284 10.16 3.40 -1.09
CA ASN A 284 9.55 2.18 -1.63
C ASN A 284 9.55 1.05 -0.60
N ASP A 285 10.66 0.85 0.11
CA ASP A 285 10.75 -0.13 1.21
C ASP A 285 9.75 0.19 2.33
N ARG A 286 9.57 1.48 2.65
CA ARG A 286 8.58 1.96 3.63
C ARG A 286 7.16 1.57 3.24
N VAL A 287 6.81 1.73 1.97
CA VAL A 287 5.50 1.32 1.44
C VAL A 287 5.28 -0.18 1.64
N ILE A 288 6.26 -1.00 1.24
CA ILE A 288 6.18 -2.46 1.36
C ILE A 288 6.09 -2.89 2.83
N SER A 289 6.83 -2.19 3.70
CA SER A 289 6.96 -2.53 5.12
C SER A 289 5.67 -2.27 5.90
N TYR A 290 5.10 -1.07 5.79
CA TYR A 290 4.00 -0.67 6.69
C TYR A 290 2.98 0.34 6.15
N LEU A 291 3.18 1.03 5.03
CA LEU A 291 2.15 1.91 4.47
C LEU A 291 1.12 1.14 3.63
N ASP A 292 -0.02 1.77 3.37
CA ASP A 292 -0.98 1.24 2.41
C ASP A 292 -0.44 1.35 0.98
N GLN A 293 -0.70 0.34 0.15
CA GLN A 293 -0.24 0.28 -1.23
C GLN A 293 -0.79 1.44 -2.09
N SER A 294 -1.95 1.99 -1.74
CA SER A 294 -2.52 3.16 -2.41
C SER A 294 -1.66 4.43 -2.25
N THR A 295 -0.82 4.49 -1.21
CA THR A 295 0.08 5.62 -0.92
C THR A 295 1.32 5.65 -1.81
N GLN A 296 1.70 4.53 -2.45
CA GLN A 296 2.96 4.45 -3.20
C GLN A 296 3.09 5.53 -4.28
N LYS A 297 2.08 5.61 -5.16
CA LYS A 297 2.11 6.53 -6.29
C LYS A 297 2.18 8.00 -5.86
N PRO A 298 1.31 8.52 -4.96
CA PRO A 298 1.41 9.91 -4.53
C PRO A 298 2.69 10.20 -3.72
N LEU A 299 3.18 9.25 -2.91
CA LEU A 299 4.41 9.40 -2.16
C LEU A 299 5.63 9.54 -3.08
N ILE A 300 5.84 8.57 -3.96
CA ILE A 300 6.99 8.56 -4.87
C ILE A 300 6.95 9.77 -5.81
N SER A 301 5.77 10.12 -6.34
CA SER A 301 5.61 11.33 -7.15
C SER A 301 5.99 12.60 -6.39
N ASN A 302 5.69 12.69 -5.08
CA ASN A 302 6.07 13.84 -4.28
C ASN A 302 7.58 13.91 -4.08
N VAL A 303 8.24 12.78 -3.81
CA VAL A 303 9.69 12.73 -3.62
C VAL A 303 10.42 13.08 -4.93
N GLU A 304 10.01 12.49 -6.05
CA GLU A 304 10.56 12.80 -7.37
C GLU A 304 10.36 14.27 -7.74
N LYS A 305 9.18 14.84 -7.48
CA LYS A 305 8.95 16.27 -7.71
C LYS A 305 9.90 17.13 -6.89
N GLN A 306 9.97 16.92 -5.58
CA GLN A 306 10.72 17.82 -4.68
C GLN A 306 12.24 17.66 -4.82
N LEU A 307 12.75 16.44 -4.98
CA LEU A 307 14.20 16.21 -5.05
C LEU A 307 14.78 16.32 -6.47
N LEU A 308 13.98 16.12 -7.51
CA LEU A 308 14.45 16.19 -8.89
C LEU A 308 13.76 17.30 -9.66
N GLY A 309 12.43 17.30 -9.71
CA GLY A 309 11.63 18.23 -10.52
C GLY A 309 11.93 19.71 -10.28
N GLU A 310 11.94 20.13 -9.00
CA GLU A 310 12.21 21.52 -8.61
C GLU A 310 13.68 21.94 -8.82
N HIS A 311 14.59 20.99 -9.09
CA HIS A 311 16.03 21.21 -9.13
C HIS A 311 16.70 20.78 -10.46
N MET A 312 15.94 20.33 -11.46
CA MET A 312 16.49 19.75 -12.70
C MET A 312 17.53 20.67 -13.37
N THR A 313 17.18 21.94 -13.58
CA THR A 313 18.06 22.91 -14.23
C THR A 313 19.34 23.15 -13.41
N ALA A 314 19.23 23.25 -12.08
CA ALA A 314 20.37 23.47 -11.21
C ALA A 314 21.33 22.26 -11.20
N ILE A 315 20.78 21.04 -11.18
CA ILE A 315 21.55 19.80 -11.26
C ILE A 315 22.38 19.77 -12.56
N LEU A 316 21.75 20.08 -13.69
CA LEU A 316 22.42 20.01 -15.00
C LEU A 316 23.45 21.15 -15.18
N GLN A 317 23.10 22.38 -14.77
CA GLN A 317 24.01 23.53 -14.86
C GLN A 317 25.26 23.36 -14.00
N LYS A 318 25.13 22.80 -12.78
CA LYS A 318 26.25 22.62 -11.85
C LYS A 318 27.06 21.35 -12.16
N GLY A 319 26.41 20.29 -12.64
CA GLY A 319 27.00 18.94 -12.62
C GLY A 319 27.25 18.28 -13.95
N LEU A 320 26.47 18.58 -15.00
CA LEU A 320 26.52 17.76 -16.22
C LEU A 320 27.91 17.82 -16.88
N SER A 321 28.49 19.01 -16.99
CA SER A 321 29.85 19.17 -17.53
C SER A 321 30.87 18.39 -16.71
N ILE A 322 30.84 18.51 -15.37
CA ILE A 322 31.75 17.78 -14.47
C ILE A 322 31.66 16.26 -14.66
N LEU A 323 30.43 15.74 -14.80
CA LEU A 323 30.20 14.31 -15.03
C LEU A 323 30.74 13.85 -16.39
N LEU A 324 30.48 14.64 -17.44
CA LEU A 324 30.93 14.34 -18.79
C LEU A 324 32.46 14.47 -18.89
N ASP A 325 33.05 15.58 -18.46
CA ASP A 325 34.49 15.83 -18.47
C ASP A 325 35.24 14.73 -17.71
N GLY A 326 34.78 14.40 -16.49
CA GLY A 326 35.35 13.35 -15.65
C GLY A 326 35.03 11.91 -16.07
N ASN A 327 34.31 11.71 -17.17
CA ASN A 327 33.88 10.39 -17.68
C ASN A 327 33.22 9.51 -16.59
N ARG A 328 32.35 10.12 -15.78
CA ARG A 328 31.68 9.47 -14.64
C ARG A 328 30.47 8.65 -15.11
N VAL A 329 30.74 7.52 -15.76
CA VAL A 329 29.74 6.65 -16.43
C VAL A 329 28.62 6.22 -15.48
N MET A 330 28.95 5.85 -14.23
CA MET A 330 27.94 5.39 -13.26
C MET A 330 26.94 6.49 -12.91
N GLU A 331 27.43 7.69 -12.62
CA GLU A 331 26.62 8.86 -12.30
C GLU A 331 25.82 9.37 -13.50
N LEU A 332 26.37 9.28 -14.72
CA LEU A 332 25.64 9.62 -15.95
C LEU A 332 24.47 8.68 -16.20
N ALA A 333 24.66 7.38 -16.01
CA ALA A 333 23.58 6.39 -16.09
C ALA A 333 22.52 6.64 -15.00
N LEU A 334 22.95 6.94 -13.78
CA LEU A 334 22.05 7.28 -12.67
C LEU A 334 21.25 8.57 -12.96
N LEU A 335 21.91 9.61 -13.47
CA LEU A 335 21.29 10.87 -13.88
C LEU A 335 20.17 10.61 -14.89
N TYR A 336 20.46 9.84 -15.95
CA TYR A 336 19.48 9.50 -16.97
C TYR A 336 18.31 8.69 -16.40
N GLN A 337 18.59 7.69 -15.57
CA GLN A 337 17.56 6.90 -14.91
C GLN A 337 16.64 7.78 -14.06
N LEU A 338 17.19 8.69 -13.24
CA LEU A 338 16.39 9.57 -12.39
C LEU A 338 15.59 10.58 -13.20
N PHE A 339 16.19 11.19 -14.22
CA PHE A 339 15.51 12.16 -15.09
C PHE A 339 14.42 11.53 -15.96
N SER A 340 14.51 10.22 -16.24
CA SER A 340 13.45 9.48 -16.95
C SER A 340 12.14 9.38 -16.16
N LYS A 341 12.20 9.51 -14.82
CA LYS A 341 11.03 9.38 -13.93
C LYS A 341 10.25 10.68 -13.79
N VAL A 342 10.86 11.82 -14.13
CA VAL A 342 10.27 13.14 -13.90
C VAL A 342 9.76 13.72 -15.21
N LYS A 343 8.57 14.33 -15.15
CA LYS A 343 7.99 15.03 -16.29
C LYS A 343 8.92 16.15 -16.76
N GLY A 344 9.34 16.09 -18.03
CA GLY A 344 10.24 17.08 -18.62
C GLY A 344 11.73 16.82 -18.37
N GLY A 345 12.09 15.81 -17.57
CA GLY A 345 13.50 15.50 -17.25
C GLY A 345 14.33 15.16 -18.49
N LEU A 346 13.94 14.16 -19.27
CA LEU A 346 14.68 13.78 -20.48
C LEU A 346 14.78 14.92 -21.51
N PRO A 347 13.71 15.68 -21.84
CA PRO A 347 13.84 16.86 -22.69
C PRO A 347 14.85 17.89 -22.20
N THR A 348 14.87 18.20 -20.90
CA THR A 348 15.83 19.16 -20.33
C THR A 348 17.26 18.62 -20.38
N LEU A 349 17.47 17.35 -20.02
CA LEU A 349 18.77 16.69 -20.12
C LEU A 349 19.27 16.68 -21.57
N LEU A 350 18.40 16.41 -22.54
CA LEU A 350 18.73 16.40 -23.97
C LEU A 350 19.20 17.78 -24.46
N GLN A 351 18.58 18.86 -23.96
CA GLN A 351 19.01 20.22 -24.29
C GLN A 351 20.42 20.48 -23.77
N HIS A 352 20.68 20.22 -22.48
CA HIS A 352 22.01 20.42 -21.90
C HIS A 352 23.09 19.52 -22.52
N TRP A 353 22.73 18.30 -22.92
CA TRP A 353 23.59 17.38 -23.68
C TRP A 353 24.04 18.00 -25.01
N ARG A 354 23.10 18.55 -25.80
CA ARG A 354 23.43 19.25 -27.06
C ARG A 354 24.34 20.45 -26.83
N ASP A 355 24.00 21.26 -25.82
CA ASP A 355 24.72 22.51 -25.55
C ASP A 355 26.16 22.23 -25.10
N TYR A 356 26.37 21.20 -24.26
CA TYR A 356 27.70 20.74 -23.87
C TYR A 356 28.51 20.29 -25.09
N ILE A 357 27.94 19.43 -25.95
CA ILE A 357 28.66 18.92 -27.13
C ILE A 357 29.09 20.05 -28.06
N LYS A 358 28.19 21.01 -28.31
CA LYS A 358 28.50 22.18 -29.15
C LYS A 358 29.58 23.06 -28.54
N SER A 359 29.54 23.29 -27.22
CA SER A 359 30.53 24.11 -26.53
C SER A 359 31.90 23.46 -26.55
N PHE A 360 32.01 22.21 -26.07
CA PHE A 360 33.28 21.50 -25.97
C PHE A 360 33.88 21.21 -27.36
N GLY A 361 33.07 20.74 -28.31
CA GLY A 361 33.51 20.53 -29.68
C GLY A 361 33.93 21.82 -30.38
N GLY A 362 33.25 22.93 -30.09
CA GLY A 362 33.61 24.27 -30.56
C GLY A 362 34.99 24.73 -30.09
N GLU A 363 35.38 24.42 -28.85
CA GLU A 363 36.71 24.73 -28.31
C GLU A 363 37.83 23.92 -28.99
N ILE A 364 37.57 22.65 -29.32
CA ILE A 364 38.51 21.79 -30.06
C ILE A 364 38.80 22.38 -31.43
N VAL A 365 37.77 22.73 -32.21
CA VAL A 365 37.97 23.22 -33.59
C VAL A 365 38.35 24.69 -33.65
N GLY A 366 37.99 25.48 -32.63
CA GLY A 366 38.11 26.94 -32.62
C GLY A 366 39.50 27.48 -32.29
N THR A 367 40.45 26.64 -31.89
CA THR A 367 41.80 27.04 -31.43
C THR A 367 42.86 26.68 -32.47
N PRO A 368 43.31 27.62 -33.35
CA PRO A 368 44.25 27.32 -34.44
C PRO A 368 45.59 26.74 -33.97
N GLU A 369 46.01 27.06 -32.74
CA GLU A 369 47.25 26.55 -32.15
C GLU A 369 47.21 25.04 -31.86
N LYS A 370 46.01 24.45 -31.79
CA LYS A 370 45.78 23.03 -31.52
C LYS A 370 45.46 22.20 -32.77
N ASP A 371 45.62 22.75 -33.97
CA ASP A 371 45.31 22.07 -35.24
C ASP A 371 45.98 20.69 -35.41
N LYS A 372 47.16 20.51 -34.81
CA LYS A 372 47.91 19.25 -34.87
C LYS A 372 47.24 18.11 -34.12
N ASP A 373 46.56 18.43 -33.01
CA ASP A 373 45.92 17.46 -32.12
C ASP A 373 44.41 17.35 -32.40
N MET A 374 43.86 18.29 -33.18
CA MET A 374 42.42 18.44 -33.44
C MET A 374 41.73 17.15 -33.90
N VAL A 375 42.30 16.39 -34.84
CA VAL A 375 41.65 15.17 -35.36
C VAL A 375 41.58 14.08 -34.28
N GLN A 376 42.65 13.91 -33.51
CA GLN A 376 42.69 12.93 -32.42
C GLN A 376 41.73 13.34 -31.29
N ASP A 377 41.72 14.62 -30.91
CA ASP A 377 40.81 15.15 -29.90
C ASP A 377 39.34 14.98 -30.32
N LEU A 378 39.02 15.14 -31.61
CA LEU A 378 37.67 14.90 -32.13
C LEU A 378 37.28 13.42 -32.10
N LEU A 379 38.19 12.51 -32.47
CA LEU A 379 37.98 11.07 -32.40
C LEU A 379 37.70 10.62 -30.96
N ASP A 380 38.58 11.02 -30.02
CA ASP A 380 38.46 10.67 -28.61
C ASP A 380 37.16 11.24 -28.01
N PHE A 381 36.81 12.48 -28.40
CA PHE A 381 35.56 13.10 -27.98
C PHE A 381 34.33 12.38 -28.52
N LYS A 382 34.34 11.98 -29.80
CA LYS A 382 33.25 11.22 -30.43
C LYS A 382 33.04 9.87 -29.76
N ASP A 383 34.12 9.12 -29.55
CA ASP A 383 34.06 7.82 -28.88
C ASP A 383 33.52 7.94 -27.46
N LYS A 384 33.94 8.97 -26.73
CA LYS A 384 33.43 9.26 -25.39
C LYS A 384 31.92 9.55 -25.42
N MET A 385 31.44 10.42 -26.32
CA MET A 385 30.02 10.75 -26.41
C MET A 385 29.17 9.56 -26.88
N ASP A 386 29.68 8.74 -27.81
CA ASP A 386 29.03 7.49 -28.22
C ASP A 386 28.90 6.52 -27.04
N ASN A 387 29.97 6.33 -26.27
CA ASN A 387 29.96 5.47 -25.09
C ASN A 387 28.92 5.93 -24.05
N VAL A 388 28.78 7.24 -23.84
CA VAL A 388 27.75 7.79 -22.95
C VAL A 388 26.34 7.56 -23.52
N ALA A 389 26.11 7.91 -24.80
CA ALA A 389 24.80 7.76 -25.43
C ALA A 389 24.35 6.29 -25.49
N GLN A 390 25.28 5.36 -25.76
CA GLN A 390 24.98 3.94 -25.87
C GLN A 390 24.92 3.25 -24.50
N GLY A 391 25.87 3.55 -23.62
CA GLY A 391 26.03 2.87 -22.33
C GLY A 391 25.22 3.50 -21.20
N CYS A 392 25.22 4.82 -21.07
CA CYS A 392 24.55 5.53 -19.96
C CYS A 392 23.09 5.84 -20.29
N PHE A 393 22.80 6.22 -21.54
CA PHE A 393 21.48 6.69 -21.97
C PHE A 393 20.65 5.62 -22.68
N ASN A 394 20.96 4.34 -22.44
CA ASN A 394 20.22 3.17 -22.94
C ASN A 394 19.98 3.19 -24.45
N ARG A 395 20.94 3.69 -25.24
CA ARG A 395 20.82 3.82 -26.71
C ARG A 395 19.59 4.61 -27.14
N ASN A 396 19.24 5.66 -26.39
CA ASN A 396 18.10 6.50 -26.74
C ASN A 396 18.38 7.26 -28.05
N GLU A 397 17.60 6.95 -29.09
CA GLU A 397 17.71 7.54 -30.43
C GLU A 397 17.68 9.08 -30.43
N SER A 398 16.92 9.69 -29.50
CA SER A 398 16.87 11.16 -29.41
C SER A 398 18.22 11.75 -29.01
N PHE A 399 18.93 11.11 -28.09
CA PHE A 399 20.28 11.53 -27.65
C PHE A 399 21.33 11.27 -28.71
N ILE A 400 21.24 10.14 -29.42
CA ILE A 400 22.11 9.82 -30.54
C ILE A 400 21.94 10.85 -31.66
N ASN A 401 20.70 11.13 -32.08
CA ASN A 401 20.43 12.12 -33.13
C ASN A 401 20.85 13.54 -32.71
N ALA A 402 20.55 13.92 -31.48
CA ALA A 402 20.99 15.20 -30.91
C ALA A 402 22.52 15.37 -30.90
N MET A 403 23.25 14.30 -30.61
CA MET A 403 24.70 14.27 -30.70
C MET A 403 25.16 14.45 -32.15
N LYS A 404 24.59 13.70 -33.10
CA LYS A 404 24.92 13.83 -34.53
C LYS A 404 24.75 15.28 -35.04
N GLU A 405 23.59 15.88 -34.76
CA GLU A 405 23.29 17.28 -35.09
C GLU A 405 24.25 18.27 -34.43
N ALA A 406 24.63 18.03 -33.17
CA ALA A 406 25.57 18.88 -32.44
C ALA A 406 26.98 18.81 -33.03
N PHE A 407 27.45 17.60 -33.39
CA PHE A 407 28.72 17.39 -34.08
C PHE A 407 28.76 18.07 -35.44
N GLU A 408 27.71 17.92 -36.25
CA GLU A 408 27.60 18.63 -37.53
C GLU A 408 27.69 20.14 -37.35
N ALA A 409 26.98 20.68 -36.36
CA ALA A 409 26.91 22.12 -36.11
C ALA A 409 28.27 22.72 -35.75
N PHE A 410 29.02 22.14 -34.80
CA PHE A 410 30.28 22.75 -34.37
C PHE A 410 31.42 22.54 -35.38
N ILE A 411 31.46 21.39 -36.07
CA ILE A 411 32.48 21.14 -37.10
C ILE A 411 32.33 22.17 -38.23
N ASN A 412 31.09 22.49 -38.59
CA ASN A 412 30.79 23.46 -39.64
C ASN A 412 31.06 24.92 -39.25
N ASN A 413 31.30 25.22 -37.97
CA ASN A 413 31.61 26.58 -37.52
C ASN A 413 33.00 27.05 -37.98
N ARG A 414 33.95 26.13 -38.23
CA ARG A 414 35.26 26.47 -38.78
C ARG A 414 35.36 26.08 -40.26
N PRO A 415 35.49 27.06 -41.17
CA PRO A 415 35.54 26.78 -42.60
C PRO A 415 36.77 25.93 -42.98
N ASN A 416 36.53 24.87 -43.76
CA ASN A 416 37.50 24.04 -44.50
C ASN A 416 38.52 23.25 -43.67
N LYS A 417 39.06 23.78 -42.56
CA LYS A 417 40.18 23.17 -41.84
C LYS A 417 39.83 21.84 -41.16
N PRO A 418 38.68 21.69 -40.46
CA PRO A 418 38.27 20.39 -39.93
C PRO A 418 38.05 19.36 -41.03
N ALA A 419 37.47 19.75 -42.16
CA ALA A 419 37.18 18.83 -43.26
C ALA A 419 38.45 18.38 -44.01
N GLU A 420 39.42 19.29 -44.20
CA GLU A 420 40.74 18.97 -44.74
C GLU A 420 41.47 17.93 -43.87
N LEU A 421 41.60 18.21 -42.57
CA LEU A 421 42.37 17.37 -41.66
C LEU A 421 41.69 16.01 -41.38
N ILE A 422 40.34 15.97 -41.35
CA ILE A 422 39.61 14.68 -41.23
C ILE A 422 39.75 13.87 -42.52
N GLY A 423 39.76 14.49 -43.70
CA GLY A 423 39.93 13.79 -44.99
C GLY A 423 41.28 13.09 -45.13
N GLU A 424 42.34 13.65 -44.52
CA GLU A 424 43.69 13.06 -44.52
C GLU A 424 43.81 11.83 -43.58
N ASP A 425 42.89 11.64 -42.63
CA ASP A 425 42.90 10.53 -41.66
C ASP A 425 41.78 9.50 -41.95
N LYS A 426 42.18 8.31 -42.44
CA LYS A 426 41.23 7.23 -42.77
C LYS A 426 40.39 6.73 -41.58
N THR A 427 40.93 6.79 -40.37
CA THR A 427 40.21 6.39 -39.16
C THR A 427 39.13 7.43 -38.85
N ALA A 428 39.48 8.71 -38.91
CA ALA A 428 38.54 9.82 -38.72
C ALA A 428 37.39 9.78 -39.74
N VAL A 429 37.68 9.54 -41.02
CA VAL A 429 36.65 9.38 -42.06
C VAL A 429 35.60 8.34 -41.68
N SER A 430 36.01 7.19 -41.13
CA SER A 430 35.08 6.12 -40.75
C SER A 430 34.18 6.48 -39.56
N HIS A 431 34.73 7.18 -38.55
CA HIS A 431 33.98 7.60 -37.35
C HIS A 431 33.03 8.77 -37.63
N PHE A 432 33.40 9.65 -38.59
CA PHE A 432 32.62 10.83 -38.94
C PHE A 432 31.73 10.68 -40.17
N SER A 433 31.76 9.52 -40.84
CA SER A 433 30.90 9.24 -41.99
C SER A 433 29.41 9.35 -41.61
N GLY A 434 28.66 10.13 -42.40
CA GLY A 434 27.23 10.39 -42.18
C GLY A 434 26.90 11.37 -41.05
N LEU A 435 27.90 12.05 -40.46
CA LEU A 435 27.70 13.15 -39.50
C LEU A 435 27.68 14.54 -40.16
N SER A 436 28.27 14.69 -41.34
CA SER A 436 28.26 15.96 -42.07
C SER A 436 28.44 15.71 -43.55
N SER A 437 27.52 16.26 -44.34
CA SER A 437 27.57 16.20 -45.80
C SER A 437 28.83 16.87 -46.37
N LYS A 438 29.45 17.80 -45.64
CA LYS A 438 30.78 18.35 -45.99
C LYS A 438 31.90 17.35 -45.74
N LEU A 439 31.88 16.61 -44.63
CA LEU A 439 32.91 15.60 -44.34
C LEU A 439 32.81 14.43 -45.32
N ASP A 440 31.60 14.01 -45.67
CA ASP A 440 31.36 12.95 -46.67
C ASP A 440 31.88 13.34 -48.06
N PHE A 441 31.84 14.63 -48.41
CA PHE A 441 32.39 15.14 -49.68
C PHE A 441 33.93 15.03 -49.72
N TYR A 442 34.62 15.39 -48.65
CA TYR A 442 36.10 15.29 -48.58
C TYR A 442 36.56 13.84 -48.41
N ALA A 443 35.79 13.00 -47.69
CA ALA A 443 36.01 11.56 -47.59
C ALA A 443 35.90 10.85 -48.95
N CYS A 444 35.00 11.28 -49.83
CA CYS A 444 34.92 10.76 -51.21
C CYS A 444 36.05 11.25 -52.13
N ALA A 445 36.69 12.37 -51.78
CA ALA A 445 37.73 13.02 -52.59
C ALA A 445 39.16 12.55 -52.26
N SER A 446 39.33 11.84 -51.13
CA SER A 446 40.59 11.31 -50.58
C SER A 446 40.69 9.81 -50.85
#